data_AF-A0A3Q8V2E8-F1
#
_entry.id   AF-A0A3Q8V2E8-F1
#
_cell.length_a   1.000
_cell.length_b   1.000
_cell.length_c   1.000
_cell.angle_alpha   90.00
_cell.angle_beta   90.00
_cell.angle_gamma   90.00
#
_symmetry.space_group_name_H-M   'P 1'
#
loop_
_entity.id
_entity.type
_entity.pdbx_description
1 polymer ?
#
loop_
_entity_poly.entity_id
_entity_poly.type
_entity_poly.pdbx_seq_one_letter_code
_entity_poly.pdbx_strand_id
1 'polypeptide(L)' 'MTRQPAKAWWEFSDALPDGEVLLPVQTDQGLIMAVRRGHMSEELLVELNKVLEHLIGTGRWNPGEDGGHDDDGGDGDDTP' A
#
# COMPACT_ATOMS: atom_id res chain seq x y z
N MET A 1 3.31 -16.93 15.66
CA MET A 1 3.46 -15.49 15.31
C MET A 1 2.13 -14.81 15.51
N THR A 2 2.01 -13.90 16.47
CA THR A 2 0.78 -13.16 16.72
C THR A 2 0.64 -12.11 15.62
N ARG A 3 -0.37 -12.26 14.75
CA ARG A 3 -0.66 -11.29 13.69
C ARG A 3 -1.03 -9.97 14.38
N GLN A 4 -0.22 -8.92 14.20
CA GLN A 4 -0.58 -7.58 14.70
C GLN A 4 -1.94 -7.18 14.10
N PRO A 5 -2.77 -6.41 14.84
CA PRO A 5 -4.05 -5.95 14.32
C PRO A 5 -3.82 -5.16 13.02
N ALA A 6 -4.56 -5.53 11.98
CA ALA A 6 -4.58 -4.86 10.70
C ALA A 6 -5.13 -3.43 10.89
N LYS A 7 -4.23 -2.45 11.01
CA LYS A 7 -4.61 -1.05 11.20
C LYS A 7 -4.48 -0.32 9.87
N ALA A 8 -5.58 0.28 9.42
CA ALA A 8 -5.58 1.21 8.28
C ALA A 8 -6.21 2.54 8.71
N TRP A 9 -5.66 3.64 8.23
CA TRP A 9 -6.25 4.96 8.41
C TRP A 9 -5.98 5.83 7.18
N TRP A 10 -6.63 6.98 7.11
CA TRP A 10 -6.37 7.97 6.08
C TRP A 10 -5.86 9.26 6.70
N GLU A 11 -5.10 10.01 5.93
CA GLU A 11 -4.75 11.40 6.24
C GLU A 11 -4.79 12.24 4.97
N PHE A 12 -5.13 13.51 5.12
CA PHE A 12 -5.03 14.44 3.99
C PHE A 12 -3.59 14.89 3.81
N SER A 13 -3.07 14.79 2.59
CA SER A 13 -1.72 15.20 2.23
C SER A 13 -1.71 16.09 1.00
N ASP A 14 -1.04 17.24 1.12
CA ASP A 14 -0.78 18.15 -0.01
C ASP A 14 0.50 17.76 -0.77
N ALA A 15 1.24 16.76 -0.28
CA ALA A 15 2.51 16.30 -0.84
C ALA A 15 2.37 15.11 -1.82
N LEU A 16 1.15 14.80 -2.25
CA LEU A 16 0.92 13.75 -3.24
C LEU A 16 1.47 14.17 -4.61
N PRO A 17 2.10 13.24 -5.38
CA PRO A 17 2.54 13.51 -6.74
C PRO A 17 1.42 14.09 -7.62
N ASP A 18 1.81 14.86 -8.63
CA ASP A 18 0.87 15.44 -9.58
C ASP A 18 0.06 14.35 -10.28
N GLY A 19 -1.25 14.55 -10.37
CA GLY A 19 -2.19 13.58 -10.93
C GLY A 19 -2.63 12.49 -9.94
N GLU A 20 -1.91 12.29 -8.83
CA GLU A 20 -2.29 11.31 -7.82
C GLU A 20 -3.29 11.88 -6.82
N VAL A 21 -4.29 11.06 -6.51
CA VAL A 21 -5.39 11.41 -5.59
C VAL A 21 -5.27 10.66 -4.27
N LEU A 22 -4.72 9.45 -4.31
CA LEU A 22 -4.60 8.57 -3.16
C LEU A 22 -3.35 7.69 -3.30
N LEU A 23 -2.54 7.61 -2.25
CA LEU A 23 -1.33 6.81 -2.21
C LEU A 23 -1.29 5.97 -0.92
N PRO A 24 -1.22 4.62 -1.02
CA PRO A 24 -0.98 3.77 0.14
C PRO A 24 0.47 3.89 0.60
N VAL A 25 0.69 4.11 1.90
CA VAL A 25 2.00 4.19 2.53
C VAL A 25 2.07 3.16 3.65
N GLN A 26 2.93 2.15 3.49
CA GLN A 26 3.19 1.16 4.52
C GLN A 26 4.06 1.78 5.61
N THR A 27 3.67 1.59 6.88
CA THR A 27 4.42 2.03 8.05
C THR A 27 4.56 0.89 9.06
N ASP A 28 5.42 1.08 10.06
CA ASP A 28 5.57 0.15 11.19
C ASP A 28 4.29 0.01 12.02
N GLN A 29 3.35 0.96 11.91
CA GLN A 29 2.10 0.98 12.65
C GLN A 29 0.88 0.47 11.85
N GLY A 30 1.05 0.19 10.56
CA GLY A 30 -0.02 -0.19 9.63
C GLY A 30 0.00 0.59 8.33
N LEU A 31 -1.16 0.66 7.66
CA LEU A 31 -1.32 1.29 6.35
C LEU A 31 -1.91 2.70 6.48
N ILE A 32 -1.23 3.69 5.91
CA ILE A 32 -1.78 5.04 5.71
C ILE A 32 -2.28 5.17 4.29
N MET A 33 -3.49 5.68 4.11
CA MET A 33 -3.96 6.19 2.83
C MET A 33 -3.76 7.70 2.82
N ALA A 34 -2.72 8.18 2.13
CA ALA A 34 -2.51 9.61 1.93
C ALA A 34 -3.47 10.09 0.83
N VAL A 35 -4.31 11.09 1.12
CA VAL A 35 -5.42 11.50 0.23
C VAL A 35 -5.37 12.98 -0.09
N ARG A 36 -5.63 13.33 -1.35
CA ARG A 36 -5.77 14.72 -1.78
C ARG A 36 -7.11 15.30 -1.30
N ARG A 37 -7.09 16.46 -0.64
CA ARG A 37 -8.32 17.10 -0.16
C ARG A 37 -9.32 17.35 -1.29
N GLY A 38 -10.60 17.18 -0.98
CA GLY A 38 -11.71 17.47 -1.88
C GLY A 38 -11.92 16.47 -3.03
N HIS A 39 -11.05 15.47 -3.19
CA HIS A 39 -11.17 14.48 -4.26
C HIS A 39 -11.94 13.21 -3.85
N MET A 40 -12.07 12.97 -2.55
CA MET A 40 -12.89 11.90 -1.99
C MET A 40 -13.75 12.47 -0.86
N SER A 41 -15.00 12.00 -0.74
CA SER A 41 -15.85 12.35 0.39
C SER A 41 -15.35 11.67 1.66
N GLU A 42 -15.59 12.29 2.82
CA GLU A 42 -15.23 11.68 4.11
C GLU A 42 -15.94 10.34 4.34
N GLU A 43 -17.20 10.22 3.91
CA GLU A 43 -17.96 8.97 3.98
C GLU A 43 -17.26 7.84 3.20
N LEU A 44 -16.80 8.12 1.98
CA LEU A 44 -16.06 7.15 1.17
C LEU A 44 -14.75 6.76 1.87
N LEU A 45 -14.05 7.71 2.47
CA LEU A 45 -12.78 7.47 3.16
C LEU A 45 -12.96 6.60 4.42
N VAL A 46 -14.06 6.77 5.14
CA VAL A 46 -14.42 5.91 6.28
C VAL A 46 -14.70 4.48 5.82
N GLU A 47 -15.50 4.30 4.77
CA GLU A 47 -15.79 2.96 4.24
C GLU A 47 -14.56 2.29 3.64
N LEU A 48 -13.70 3.05 2.94
CA LEU A 48 -12.44 2.56 2.40
C LEU A 48 -11.54 1.99 3.50
N ASN A 49 -11.39 2.70 4.63
CA ASN A 49 -10.59 2.20 5.76
C ASN A 49 -11.12 0.86 6.29
N LYS A 50 -12.44 0.71 6.46
CA LYS A 50 -13.05 -0.55 6.92
C LYS A 50 -12.75 -1.71 5.97
N VAL A 51 -12.84 -1.44 4.65
CA VAL A 51 -12.53 -2.43 3.61
C VAL A 51 -11.05 -2.82 3.70
N LEU A 52 -10.14 -1.85 3.81
CA LEU A 52 -8.71 -2.10 3.92
C LEU A 52 -8.34 -2.90 5.18
N GLU A 53 -8.90 -2.56 6.33
CA GLU A 53 -8.73 -3.33 7.57
C GLU A 53 -9.16 -4.78 7.39
N HIS A 54 -10.27 -5.03 6.70
CA HIS A 54 -10.72 -6.39 6.37
C HIS A 54 -9.76 -7.12 5.43
N LEU A 55 -9.28 -6.46 4.37
CA LEU A 55 -8.37 -7.06 3.38
C LEU A 55 -7.01 -7.41 4.02
N ILE A 56 -6.45 -6.51 4.82
CA ILE A 56 -5.20 -6.74 5.55
C ILE A 56 -5.42 -7.84 6.60
N GLY A 57 -6.52 -7.81 7.35
CA GLY A 57 -6.87 -8.81 8.35
C GLY A 57 -7.04 -10.22 7.77
N THR A 58 -7.51 -10.31 6.52
CA THR A 58 -7.65 -11.58 5.78
C THR A 58 -6.38 -12.00 5.03
N GLY A 59 -5.35 -11.14 4.95
CA GLY A 59 -4.12 -11.42 4.21
C GLY A 59 -4.24 -11.29 2.69
N ARG A 60 -5.29 -10.63 2.19
CA ARG A 60 -5.49 -10.38 0.76
C ARG A 60 -4.78 -9.13 0.25
N TRP A 61 -4.09 -8.43 1.13
CA TRP A 61 -3.35 -7.22 0.83
C TRP A 61 -2.01 -7.27 1.56
N ASN A 62 -0.92 -7.20 0.80
CA ASN A 62 0.45 -7.11 1.30
C ASN A 62 1.25 -6.14 0.42
N PRO A 63 1.39 -4.86 0.79
CA PRO A 63 1.95 -3.83 -0.09
C PRO A 63 3.49 -3.87 -0.20
N GLY A 64 4.13 -4.98 0.18
CA GLY A 64 5.58 -5.19 0.08
C GLY A 64 6.00 -6.43 -0.72
N GLU A 65 5.06 -7.09 -1.41
CA GLU A 65 5.42 -8.01 -2.51
C GLU A 65 5.52 -7.19 -3.79
N ASP A 66 6.60 -6.42 -3.86
CA ASP A 66 7.06 -5.79 -5.09
C ASP A 66 7.22 -6.93 -6.09
N GLY A 67 6.57 -6.82 -7.25
CA GLY A 67 6.75 -7.77 -8.33
C GLY A 67 8.23 -7.92 -8.61
N GLY A 68 8.79 -9.07 -8.25
CA GLY A 68 10.07 -9.51 -8.77
C GLY A 68 9.96 -9.46 -10.27
N HIS A 69 10.51 -8.40 -10.86
CA HIS A 69 11.00 -8.52 -12.21
C HIS A 69 12.12 -9.55 -12.08
N ASP A 70 11.79 -10.80 -12.41
CA ASP A 70 12.79 -11.79 -12.79
C ASP A 70 13.51 -11.19 -14.00
N ASP A 71 14.51 -10.34 -13.74
CA ASP A 71 15.55 -10.06 -14.70
C ASP A 71 16.31 -11.38 -14.87
N ASP A 72 15.79 -12.18 -15.79
CA ASP A 72 16.38 -13.36 -16.37
C ASP A 72 17.62 -12.89 -17.17
N GLY A 73 18.63 -12.42 -16.44
CA GLY A 73 19.94 -12.04 -16.94
C GLY A 73 20.76 -13.29 -17.22
N GLY A 74 20.34 -14.05 -18.22
CA GLY A 74 21.18 -15.04 -18.87
C GLY A 74 22.29 -14.35 -19.65
N ASP A 75 23.51 -14.40 -19.12
CA ASP A 75 24.78 -14.38 -19.84
C ASP A 75 25.78 -14.98 -18.82
N GLY A 76 26.38 -16.14 -19.04
CA GLY A 76 27.15 -16.47 -20.23
C GLY A 76 28.59 -16.67 -19.74
N ASP A 77 29.01 -17.94 -19.68
CA ASP A 77 30.37 -18.43 -19.89
C ASP A 77 31.55 -17.68 -19.21
N ASP A 78 32.20 -18.32 -18.24
CA ASP A 78 33.64 -18.61 -18.34
C ASP A 78 34.12 -19.40 -17.10
N THR A 79 34.44 -20.67 -17.33
CA THR A 79 35.13 -21.54 -16.37
C THR A 79 36.58 -21.67 -16.84
N PRO A 80 37.60 -21.32 -16.02
CA PRO A 80 38.97 -21.76 -16.28
C PRO A 80 39.21 -23.21 -15.85
#